data_AF-A0A1I9GEK9-F1
#
_entry.id   AF-A0A1I9GEK9-F1
#
_cell.length_a   1.000
_cell.length_b   1.000
_cell.length_c   1.000
_cell.angle_alpha   90.00
_cell.angle_beta   90.00
_cell.angle_gamma   90.00
#
_symmetry.space_group_name_H-M   'P 1'
#
loop_
_entity.id
_entity.type
_entity.pdbx_description
1 polymer ?
#
loop_
_entity_poly.entity_id
_entity_poly.type
_entity_poly.pdbx_seq_one_letter_code
_entity_poly.pdbx_strand_id
1 'polypeptide(L)'
;KVPTWLTNHFAKVIGPKFIRKIHRACLKYEHWKQNNCPNWKPWIYPEQQINLMRINLSDCQPAKYNINEVLTDIDESGIICDCVDADSNSDED
;
A
#
# COMPACT_ATOMS: atom_id res chain seq x y z
N LYS A 1 -16.39 -3.37 -16.61
CA LYS A 1 -15.87 -2.61 -15.45
C LYS A 1 -16.11 -3.45 -14.20
N VAL A 2 -15.15 -3.51 -13.27
CA VAL A 2 -15.35 -4.23 -11.99
C VAL A 2 -16.29 -3.37 -11.12
N PRO A 3 -17.36 -3.93 -10.53
CA PRO A 3 -18.25 -3.17 -9.66
C PRO A 3 -17.55 -2.61 -8.42
N THR A 4 -17.93 -1.41 -7.98
CA THR A 4 -17.32 -0.72 -6.82
C THR A 4 -17.46 -1.52 -5.52
N TRP A 5 -18.60 -2.20 -5.30
CA TRP A 5 -18.79 -3.07 -4.14
C TRP A 5 -17.78 -4.23 -4.13
N LEU A 6 -17.45 -4.78 -5.30
CA LEU A 6 -16.53 -5.89 -5.43
C LEU A 6 -15.09 -5.43 -5.19
N THR A 7 -14.70 -4.25 -5.70
CA THR A 7 -13.38 -3.67 -5.38
C THR A 7 -13.24 -3.35 -3.89
N ASN A 8 -14.30 -2.85 -3.24
CA ASN A 8 -14.31 -2.60 -1.81
C ASN A 8 -14.21 -3.91 -1.01
N HIS A 9 -14.98 -4.92 -1.40
CA HIS A 9 -14.93 -6.24 -0.78
C HIS A 9 -13.54 -6.89 -0.91
N PHE A 10 -12.93 -6.81 -2.09
CA PHE A 10 -11.56 -7.29 -2.29
C PHE A 10 -10.54 -6.54 -1.44
N ALA A 11 -10.63 -5.21 -1.37
CA ALA A 11 -9.73 -4.42 -0.51
C ALA A 11 -9.89 -4.82 0.97
N LYS A 12 -11.13 -4.94 1.45
CA LYS A 12 -11.44 -5.36 2.84
C LYS A 12 -10.94 -6.77 3.16
N VAL A 13 -11.13 -7.73 2.26
CA VAL A 13 -10.78 -9.14 2.52
C VAL A 13 -9.30 -9.46 2.25
N ILE A 14 -8.71 -8.87 1.21
CA ILE A 14 -7.32 -9.14 0.80
C ILE A 14 -6.34 -8.23 1.52
N GLY A 15 -6.72 -6.99 1.84
CA GLY A 15 -5.88 -6.01 2.53
C GLY A 15 -5.15 -6.58 3.75
N PRO A 16 -5.85 -7.13 4.75
CA PRO A 16 -5.21 -7.69 5.95
C PRO A 16 -4.22 -8.82 5.66
N LYS A 17 -4.56 -9.70 4.69
CA LYS A 17 -3.65 -10.78 4.26
C LYS A 17 -2.41 -10.24 3.57
N PHE A 18 -2.55 -9.16 2.80
CA PHE A 18 -1.44 -8.50 2.13
C PHE A 18 -0.51 -7.80 3.13
N ILE A 19 -1.07 -7.08 4.11
CA ILE A 19 -0.28 -6.47 5.21
C ILE A 19 0.50 -7.54 5.97
N ARG A 20 -0.11 -8.70 6.28
CA ARG A 20 0.60 -9.81 6.93
C ARG A 20 1.77 -10.35 6.09
N LYS A 21 1.63 -10.36 4.76
CA LYS A 21 2.73 -10.75 3.85
C LYS A 21 3.83 -9.70 3.82
N ILE A 22 3.48 -8.41 3.77
CA ILE A 22 4.46 -7.30 3.85
C ILE A 22 5.23 -7.40 5.17
N HIS A 23 4.55 -7.57 6.30
CA HIS A 23 5.21 -7.72 7.61
C HIS A 23 6.25 -8.84 7.59
N ARG A 24 5.89 -10.03 7.10
CA ARG A 24 6.84 -11.15 6.96
C ARG A 24 8.00 -10.85 6.01
N ALA A 25 7.78 -10.06 4.97
CA ALA A 25 8.83 -9.63 4.05
C ALA A 25 9.79 -8.63 4.73
N CYS A 26 9.27 -7.69 5.52
CA CYS A 26 10.07 -6.75 6.30
C CYS A 26 11.00 -7.45 7.29
N LEU A 27 10.51 -8.48 7.99
CA LEU A 27 11.35 -9.27 8.90
C LEU A 27 12.54 -9.95 8.19
N LYS A 28 12.35 -10.33 6.92
CA LYS A 28 13.40 -10.97 6.10
C LYS A 28 14.20 -9.96 5.27
N TYR A 29 13.84 -8.69 5.29
CA TYR A 29 14.37 -7.67 4.39
C TYR A 29 15.87 -7.43 4.62
N GLU A 30 16.31 -7.33 5.87
CA GLU A 30 17.72 -7.08 6.20
C GLU A 30 18.63 -8.17 5.62
N HIS A 31 18.28 -9.45 5.83
CA HIS A 31 19.03 -10.58 5.28
C HIS A 31 19.02 -10.59 3.74
N TRP A 32 17.87 -10.33 3.13
CA TRP A 32 17.77 -10.23 1.67
C TRP A 32 18.62 -9.07 1.13
N LYS A 33 18.61 -7.91 1.81
CA LYS A 33 19.28 -6.68 1.38
C LYS A 33 20.80 -6.79 1.44
N GLN A 34 21.34 -7.54 2.41
CA GLN A 34 22.77 -7.87 2.48
C GLN A 34 23.26 -8.56 1.20
N ASN A 35 22.43 -9.42 0.59
CA ASN A 35 22.76 -10.14 -0.63
C ASN A 35 22.38 -9.38 -1.91
N ASN A 36 21.66 -8.25 -1.82
CA ASN A 36 21.09 -7.52 -2.96
C ASN A 36 21.46 -6.03 -2.92
N CYS A 37 22.72 -5.73 -3.20
CA CYS A 37 23.28 -4.37 -3.25
C CYS A 37 22.92 -3.57 -1.97
N PRO A 38 23.54 -3.88 -0.82
CA PRO A 38 23.14 -3.30 0.46
C PRO A 38 23.25 -1.77 0.50
N ASN A 39 24.24 -1.22 -0.22
CA ASN A 39 24.50 0.22 -0.27
C ASN A 39 23.60 0.98 -1.25
N TRP A 40 22.88 0.27 -2.13
CA TRP A 40 21.97 0.88 -3.10
C TRP A 40 20.64 1.19 -2.41
N LYS A 41 20.45 2.45 -2.00
CA LYS A 41 19.26 2.97 -1.33
C LYS A 41 18.94 4.36 -1.87
N PRO A 42 18.47 4.47 -3.13
CA PRO A 42 18.28 5.75 -3.81
C PRO A 42 17.23 6.65 -3.14
N TRP A 43 16.28 6.05 -2.44
CA TRP A 43 15.29 6.78 -1.63
C TRP A 43 15.89 7.43 -0.36
N ILE A 44 17.08 6.98 0.09
CA ILE A 44 17.85 7.59 1.19
C ILE A 44 18.92 8.54 0.61
N TYR A 45 19.57 8.09 -0.47
CA TYR A 45 20.72 8.72 -1.11
C TYR A 45 20.36 9.13 -2.56
N PRO A 46 19.73 10.30 -2.77
CA PRO A 46 19.23 10.71 -4.07
C PRO A 46 20.34 10.90 -5.13
N GLU A 47 21.58 11.10 -4.71
CA GLU A 47 22.76 11.13 -5.59
C GLU A 47 22.94 9.83 -6.38
N GLN A 48 22.43 8.70 -5.87
CA GLN A 48 22.44 7.42 -6.57
C GLN A 48 21.52 7.40 -7.81
N GLN A 49 20.61 8.38 -7.93
CA GLN A 49 19.65 8.49 -9.03
C GLN A 49 20.06 9.48 -10.13
N ILE A 50 21.27 10.06 -10.06
CA ILE A 50 21.72 11.09 -11.03
C ILE A 50 21.68 10.59 -12.49
N ASN A 51 21.88 9.29 -12.70
CA ASN A 51 21.87 8.66 -14.02
C ASN A 51 20.46 8.27 -14.53
N LEU A 52 19.40 8.49 -13.75
CA LEU A 52 18.03 8.21 -14.16
C LEU A 52 17.43 9.38 -14.95
N MET A 53 16.57 9.08 -15.91
CA MET A 53 15.87 10.09 -16.70
C MET A 53 14.99 10.98 -15.79
N ARG A 54 15.16 12.29 -15.90
CA ARG A 54 14.28 13.26 -15.23
C ARG A 54 13.01 13.44 -16.04
N ILE A 55 11.88 13.48 -15.35
CA ILE A 55 10.57 13.70 -15.94
C ILE A 55 10.25 15.19 -15.82
N ASN A 56 9.93 15.85 -16.93
CA ASN A 56 9.39 17.21 -16.89
C ASN A 56 7.90 17.14 -16.60
N LEU A 57 7.44 17.88 -15.59
CA LEU A 57 6.01 17.90 -15.23
C LEU A 57 5.14 18.47 -16.35
N SER A 58 5.68 19.35 -17.21
CA SER A 58 4.97 19.91 -18.36
C SER A 58 4.57 18.85 -19.39
N ASP A 59 5.29 17.72 -19.43
CA ASP A 59 5.02 16.62 -20.35
C ASP A 59 3.99 15.63 -19.76
N CYS A 60 3.63 15.79 -18.49
CA CYS A 60 2.68 14.92 -17.79
C CYS A 60 1.25 15.44 -17.90
N GLN A 61 0.29 14.54 -18.14
CA GLN A 61 -1.14 14.86 -18.06
C GLN A 61 -1.73 14.38 -16.72
N PRO A 62 -2.63 15.16 -16.10
CA PRO A 62 -3.31 14.74 -14.89
C PRO A 62 -4.21 13.52 -15.19
N ALA A 63 -4.13 12.51 -14.33
CA ALA A 63 -5.04 11.37 -14.40
C ALA A 63 -6.48 11.83 -14.10
N LYS A 64 -7.39 11.60 -15.04
CA LYS A 64 -8.82 11.90 -14.88
C LYS A 64 -9.50 10.69 -14.23
N TYR A 65 -9.78 10.77 -12.94
CA TYR A 65 -10.61 9.79 -12.24
C TYR A 65 -12.09 10.19 -12.38
N ASN A 66 -12.95 9.26 -12.81
CA ASN A 66 -14.38 9.54 -12.95
C ASN A 66 -15.06 9.40 -11.58
N ILE A 67 -15.16 10.50 -10.85
CA ILE A 67 -15.68 10.56 -9.47
C ILE A 67 -17.21 10.27 -9.45
N ASN A 68 -17.90 10.53 -10.56
CA ASN A 68 -19.36 10.41 -10.66
C ASN A 68 -19.85 8.95 -10.81
N GLU A 69 -19.00 8.00 -11.24
CA GLU A 69 -19.33 6.56 -11.20
C GLU A 69 -19.11 5.92 -9.82
N VAL A 70 -18.45 6.62 -8.88
CA VAL A 70 -18.06 6.08 -7.57
C VAL A 70 -19.06 6.43 -6.46
N LEU A 71 -19.82 7.52 -6.61
CA LEU A 71 -20.62 8.13 -5.54
C LEU A 71 -22.11 7.75 -5.52
N THR A 72 -22.65 7.00 -6.49
CA THR A 72 -24.11 6.94 -6.63
C THR A 72 -24.86 5.91 -5.79
N ASP A 73 -24.25 4.87 -5.19
CA ASP A 73 -25.03 3.85 -4.45
C ASP A 73 -24.23 3.10 -3.36
N ILE A 74 -23.44 3.80 -2.53
CA ILE A 74 -22.77 3.15 -1.38
C ILE A 74 -23.48 3.58 -0.10
N ASP A 75 -24.50 2.82 0.30
CA ASP A 75 -25.12 2.95 1.61
C ASP A 75 -24.20 2.34 2.68
N GLU A 76 -23.49 3.21 3.40
CA GLU A 76 -22.57 2.83 4.49
C GLU A 76 -23.26 2.74 5.87
N SER A 77 -24.59 2.88 5.94
CA SER A 77 -25.34 2.88 7.20
C SER A 77 -25.21 1.60 8.03
N GLY A 78 -24.71 0.50 7.44
CA GLY A 78 -24.47 -0.78 8.10
C GLY A 78 -23.01 -1.08 8.46
N ILE A 79 -22.05 -0.19 8.20
CA ILE A 79 -20.64 -0.43 8.55
C ILE A 79 -20.45 -0.15 10.04
N ILE A 80 -20.47 -1.21 10.86
CA ILE A 80 -20.02 -1.14 12.25
C ILE A 80 -18.52 -0.83 12.22
N CYS A 81 -18.12 0.26 12.87
CA CYS A 81 -16.72 0.47 13.19
C CYS A 81 -16.33 -0.54 14.26
N ASP A 82 -15.80 -1.69 13.84
CA ASP A 82 -15.06 -2.54 14.76
C ASP A 82 -13.84 -1.73 15.18
N CYS A 83 -13.94 -1.06 16.33
CA CYS A 83 -12.80 -0.60 17.09
C CYS A 83 -11.90 -1.83 17.22
N VAL A 84 -10.69 -1.72 16.66
CA VAL A 84 -9.68 -2.75 16.82
C VAL A 84 -9.49 -2.86 18.33
N ASP A 85 -10.02 -3.92 18.93
CA ASP A 85 -9.68 -4.25 20.31
C ASP A 85 -8.18 -4.46 20.29
N ALA A 86 -7.48 -3.47 20.85
CA ALA A 86 -6.10 -3.58 21.23
C ALA A 86 -6.05 -4.56 22.41
N ASP A 87 -6.35 -5.82 22.11
CA ASP A 87 -6.26 -6.89 23.08
C ASP A 87 -4.78 -7.14 23.32
N SER A 88 -4.33 -6.47 24.38
CA SER A 88 -3.01 -6.55 24.95
C SER A 88 -2.95 -7.89 25.68
N ASN A 89 -2.38 -8.88 25.03
CA ASN A 89 -1.83 -10.09 25.66
C ASN A 89 -0.67 -10.55 24.77
N SER A 90 0.52 -10.87 25.22
CA SER A 90 1.26 -10.80 26.48
C SER A 90 2.58 -11.51 26.12
N ASP A 91 3.70 -11.02 26.64
CA ASP A 91 5.02 -11.65 26.50
C ASP A 91 4.97 -13.17 26.73
N GLU A 92 5.60 -13.98 25.87
CA GLU A 92 6.31 -15.22 26.26
C GLU A 92 7.39 -15.57 25.20
N ASP A 93 8.65 -15.53 25.68
CA ASP A 93 9.94 -16.16 25.26
C ASP A 93 10.46 -16.10 23.81
#